data_AF-A0A2V7F2X8-F1
#
_entry.id   AF-A0A2V7F2X8-F1
#
_cell.length_a   1.000
_cell.length_b   1.000
_cell.length_c   1.000
_cell.angle_alpha   90.00
_cell.angle_beta   90.00
_cell.angle_gamma   90.00
#
_symmetry.space_group_name_H-M   'P 1'
#
loop_
_entity.id
_entity.type
_entity.pdbx_description
1 polymer ?
#
loop_
_entity_poly.entity_id
_entity_poly.type
_entity_poly.pdbx_seq_one_letter_code
_entity_poly.pdbx_strand_id
1 'polypeptide(L)'
;LYRAGYDVVLTQRVGAEASRFKRWTSAAFYRLLSVIGNTPMTTGSADYRLLSRPVLEALRQMREYHRFLRGMVAWAGYRTVVLPYAERSRLGGSSKYSLRGMARLAADATFSFSLVPLRIALVVGSCFLLLAVAEAFYVMSFWLTGRQHLLVPGWSSLMFMLLIVGAALMIAVGFVGVYVGYIFQEVKRRPVYLVRSVHRATPEAAAEPEAAAEPEAAAEPEEGRER
;
A
#
# COMPACT_ATOMS: atom_id res chain seq x y z
N LEU A 1 5.00 -16.43 21.23
CA LEU A 1 4.16 -16.28 20.02
C LEU A 1 4.63 -17.16 18.87
N TYR A 2 5.81 -16.96 18.28
CA TYR A 2 6.32 -17.87 17.24
C TYR A 2 6.39 -19.34 17.70
N ARG A 3 6.97 -19.60 18.87
CA ARG A 3 7.00 -20.94 19.50
C ARG A 3 5.61 -21.52 19.79
N ALA A 4 4.56 -20.69 19.81
CA ALA A 4 3.18 -21.13 19.98
C ALA A 4 2.49 -21.49 18.64
N GLY A 5 3.23 -21.52 17.53
CA GLY A 5 2.73 -21.96 16.22
C GLY A 5 2.18 -20.85 15.32
N TYR A 6 2.47 -19.58 15.61
CA TYR A 6 2.15 -18.46 14.72
C TYR A 6 3.30 -18.20 13.74
N ASP A 7 2.98 -18.18 12.46
CA ASP A 7 3.92 -17.95 11.36
C ASP A 7 4.25 -16.47 11.17
N VAL A 8 3.29 -15.60 11.47
CA VAL A 8 3.41 -14.15 11.36
C VAL A 8 3.05 -13.50 12.68
N VAL A 9 3.96 -12.70 13.23
CA VAL A 9 3.68 -11.84 14.40
C VAL A 9 3.73 -10.40 13.93
N LEU A 10 2.57 -9.77 13.80
CA LEU A 10 2.43 -8.36 13.47
C LEU A 10 2.50 -7.53 14.76
N THR A 11 3.12 -6.36 14.71
CA THR A 11 3.05 -5.41 15.83
C THR A 11 2.05 -4.32 15.53
N GLN A 12 1.18 -4.00 16.49
CA GLN A 12 0.17 -2.96 16.36
C GLN A 12 0.38 -1.90 17.43
N ARG A 13 0.38 -0.63 17.00
CA ARG A 13 0.50 0.51 17.91
C ARG A 13 -0.81 0.73 18.65
N VAL A 14 -0.74 0.76 19.98
CA VAL A 14 -1.87 1.10 20.85
C VAL A 14 -1.57 2.45 21.52
N GLY A 15 -2.51 3.40 21.44
CA GLY A 15 -2.43 4.66 22.20
C GLY A 15 -1.68 5.83 21.54
N ALA A 16 -1.47 5.84 20.23
CA ALA A 16 -0.79 6.97 19.58
C ALA A 16 -1.59 8.28 19.74
N GLU A 17 -0.96 9.30 20.32
CA GLU A 17 -1.36 10.72 20.25
C GLU A 17 -1.23 11.25 18.80
N ALA A 18 -1.94 10.63 17.88
CA ALA A 18 -2.09 11.16 16.54
C ALA A 18 -3.22 12.21 16.57
N SER A 19 -2.95 13.39 15.99
CA SER A 19 -3.97 14.40 15.69
C SER A 19 -5.24 13.74 15.11
N ARG A 20 -6.42 14.22 15.51
CA ARG A 20 -7.73 13.65 15.12
C ARG A 20 -7.84 13.43 13.61
N PHE A 21 -7.26 14.33 12.81
CA PHE A 21 -7.19 14.23 11.36
C PHE A 21 -6.38 13.01 10.88
N LYS A 22 -5.20 12.76 11.46
CA LYS A 22 -4.36 11.60 11.13
C LYS A 22 -5.01 10.26 11.52
N ARG A 23 -5.78 10.24 12.62
CA ARG A 23 -6.54 9.04 13.00
C ARG A 23 -7.65 8.75 11.98
N TRP A 24 -8.38 9.79 11.56
CA TRP A 24 -9.45 9.63 10.59
C TRP A 24 -8.93 9.20 9.21
N THR A 25 -7.89 9.86 8.68
CA THR A 25 -7.31 9.49 7.37
C THR A 25 -6.72 8.08 7.38
N SER A 26 -6.05 7.70 8.46
CA SER A 26 -5.54 6.33 8.64
C SER A 26 -6.66 5.30 8.72
N ALA A 27 -7.72 5.57 9.50
CA ALA A 27 -8.87 4.67 9.60
C ALA A 27 -9.59 4.51 8.26
N ALA A 28 -9.78 5.61 7.52
CA ALA A 28 -10.36 5.58 6.18
C ALA A 28 -9.49 4.77 5.21
N PHE A 29 -8.16 4.94 5.25
CA PHE A 29 -7.21 4.17 4.46
C PHE A 29 -7.32 2.67 4.74
N TYR A 30 -7.27 2.25 6.00
CA TYR A 30 -7.33 0.82 6.35
C TYR A 30 -8.70 0.20 6.07
N ARG A 31 -9.79 0.96 6.22
CA ARG A 31 -11.14 0.52 5.82
C ARG A 31 -11.26 0.35 4.32
N LEU A 32 -10.80 1.33 3.54
CA LEU A 32 -10.77 1.25 2.09
C LEU A 32 -10.00 -0.01 1.67
N LEU A 33 -8.84 -0.23 2.26
CA LEU A 33 -7.95 -1.31 1.91
C LEU A 33 -8.47 -2.69 2.37
N SER A 34 -9.17 -2.78 3.50
CA SER A 34 -9.79 -4.03 3.95
C SER A 34 -10.96 -4.43 3.05
N VAL A 35 -11.76 -3.47 2.58
CA VAL A 35 -12.86 -3.70 1.65
C VAL A 35 -12.34 -4.04 0.25
N ILE A 36 -11.30 -3.35 -0.19
CA ILE A 36 -10.74 -3.48 -1.55
C ILE A 36 -9.85 -4.71 -1.70
N GLY A 37 -9.04 -5.03 -0.69
CA GLY A 37 -8.06 -6.11 -0.73
C GLY A 37 -8.57 -7.48 -0.26
N ASN A 38 -9.85 -7.62 0.12
CA ASN A 38 -10.45 -8.86 0.66
C ASN A 38 -9.64 -9.53 1.79
N THR A 39 -8.77 -8.77 2.44
CA THR A 39 -7.81 -9.27 3.41
C THR A 39 -7.91 -8.42 4.66
N PRO A 40 -8.15 -9.01 5.85
CA PRO A 40 -8.32 -8.25 7.07
C PRO A 40 -7.00 -7.55 7.43
N MET A 41 -6.97 -6.23 7.17
CA MET A 41 -5.83 -5.40 7.55
C MET A 41 -6.07 -4.76 8.92
N THR A 42 -5.15 -5.00 9.84
CA THR A 42 -5.18 -4.40 11.18
C THR A 42 -4.65 -2.98 11.16
N THR A 43 -5.54 -2.01 11.39
CA THR A 43 -5.26 -0.58 11.47
C THR A 43 -4.11 -0.30 12.43
N GLY A 44 -3.10 0.46 11.98
CA GLY A 44 -1.95 0.80 12.82
C GLY A 44 -0.91 -0.31 12.99
N SER A 45 -0.95 -1.35 12.14
CA SER A 45 0.13 -2.33 12.06
C SER A 45 1.42 -1.66 11.60
N ALA A 46 2.48 -1.80 12.38
CA ALA A 46 3.80 -1.34 12.01
C ALA A 46 4.43 -2.28 10.96
N ASP A 47 5.45 -1.78 10.25
CA ASP A 47 6.23 -2.62 9.34
C ASP A 47 7.07 -3.66 10.10
N TYR A 48 7.32 -3.40 11.40
CA TYR A 48 8.02 -4.32 12.29
C TYR A 48 7.19 -5.58 12.56
N ARG A 49 7.72 -6.73 12.13
CA ARG A 49 7.05 -8.02 12.18
C ARG A 49 8.06 -9.17 12.25
N LEU A 50 7.63 -10.29 12.81
CA LEU A 50 8.31 -11.57 12.68
C LEU A 50 7.65 -12.38 11.57
N LEU A 51 8.46 -12.99 10.71
CA LEU A 51 8.03 -13.92 9.66
C LEU A 51 8.76 -15.24 9.86
N SER A 52 8.01 -16.34 9.86
CA SER A 52 8.60 -17.69 9.82
C SER A 52 9.31 -17.92 8.49
N ARG A 53 10.25 -18.88 8.47
CA ARG A 53 11.01 -19.21 7.25
C ARG A 53 10.11 -19.62 6.07
N PRO A 54 9.05 -20.44 6.26
CA PRO A 54 8.11 -20.74 5.18
C PRO A 54 7.46 -19.49 4.58
N VAL A 55 7.03 -18.53 5.42
CA VAL A 55 6.44 -17.27 4.96
C VAL A 55 7.44 -16.47 4.12
N LEU A 56 8.68 -16.38 4.58
CA LEU A 56 9.73 -15.66 3.86
C LEU A 56 9.99 -16.27 2.48
N GLU A 57 10.11 -17.60 2.38
CA GLU A 57 10.34 -18.25 1.08
C GLU A 57 9.15 -18.07 0.13
N ALA A 58 7.91 -18.13 0.63
CA ALA A 58 6.73 -17.83 -0.19
C ALA A 58 6.76 -16.38 -0.72
N LEU A 59 7.07 -15.40 0.13
CA LEU A 59 7.18 -14.00 -0.28
C LEU A 59 8.33 -13.75 -1.28
N ARG A 60 9.41 -14.55 -1.24
CA ARG A 60 10.52 -14.44 -2.20
C ARG A 60 10.14 -14.89 -3.61
N GLN A 61 9.13 -15.74 -3.75
CA GLN A 61 8.62 -16.18 -5.04
C GLN A 61 7.71 -15.12 -5.70
N MET A 62 7.17 -14.19 -4.93
CA MET A 62 6.32 -13.10 -5.43
C MET A 62 7.19 -12.01 -6.06
N ARG A 63 7.21 -11.96 -7.39
CA ARG A 63 8.03 -11.01 -8.19
C ARG A 63 7.27 -9.74 -8.62
N GLU A 64 6.23 -9.38 -7.87
CA GLU A 64 5.40 -8.20 -8.14
C GLU A 64 6.24 -6.93 -8.30
N TYR A 65 5.98 -6.16 -9.35
CA TYR A 65 6.66 -4.87 -9.56
C TYR A 65 6.22 -3.82 -8.53
N HIS A 66 4.91 -3.71 -8.31
CA HIS A 66 4.31 -2.79 -7.33
C HIS A 66 4.17 -3.45 -5.96
N ARG A 67 5.27 -3.48 -5.19
CA ARG A 67 5.32 -4.23 -3.93
C ARG A 67 4.61 -3.50 -2.79
N PHE A 68 3.54 -4.09 -2.30
CA PHE A 68 2.91 -3.68 -1.06
C PHE A 68 3.05 -4.80 -0.02
N LEU A 69 4.19 -4.83 0.69
CA LEU A 69 4.56 -5.93 1.57
C LEU A 69 3.49 -6.25 2.64
N ARG A 70 2.77 -5.24 3.13
CA ARG A 70 1.68 -5.47 4.09
C ARG A 70 0.54 -6.28 3.48
N GLY A 71 0.19 -5.97 2.22
CA GLY A 71 -0.80 -6.72 1.44
C GLY A 71 -0.31 -8.11 1.11
N MET A 72 0.92 -8.24 0.60
CA MET A 72 1.52 -9.54 0.26
C MET A 72 1.54 -10.51 1.46
N VAL A 73 1.98 -10.04 2.63
CA VAL A 73 2.00 -10.84 3.86
C VAL A 73 0.59 -11.26 4.28
N ALA A 74 -0.38 -10.36 4.16
CA ALA A 74 -1.75 -10.64 4.55
C ALA A 74 -2.43 -11.60 3.55
N TRP A 75 -2.19 -11.43 2.24
CA TRP A 75 -2.66 -12.30 1.16
C TRP A 75 -2.11 -13.72 1.27
N ALA A 76 -0.87 -13.87 1.72
CA ALA A 76 -0.24 -15.18 1.91
C ALA A 76 -0.98 -16.07 2.93
N GLY A 77 -1.88 -15.52 3.76
CA GLY A 77 -2.87 -16.30 4.52
C GLY A 77 -2.34 -17.16 5.66
N TYR A 78 -1.06 -17.00 6.04
CA TYR A 78 -0.44 -17.74 7.13
C TYR A 78 -1.02 -17.39 8.51
N ARG A 79 -0.80 -18.28 9.51
CA ARG A 79 -1.27 -18.07 10.88
C ARG A 79 -0.67 -16.81 11.48
N THR A 80 -1.50 -15.79 11.63
CA THR A 80 -1.08 -14.45 12.02
C THR A 80 -1.62 -14.08 13.40
N VAL A 81 -0.76 -13.50 14.24
CA VAL A 81 -1.14 -12.90 15.53
C VAL A 81 -0.69 -11.45 15.59
N VAL A 82 -1.48 -10.63 16.26
CA VAL A 82 -1.18 -9.21 16.48
C VAL A 82 -0.68 -9.03 17.92
N LEU A 83 0.52 -8.46 18.05
CA LEU A 83 1.12 -8.05 19.31
C LEU A 83 0.93 -6.55 19.49
N PRO A 84 0.01 -6.11 20.38
CA PRO A 84 -0.14 -4.70 20.71
C PRO A 84 1.11 -4.19 21.45
N TYR A 85 1.55 -2.98 21.13
CA TYR A 85 2.62 -2.30 21.86
C TYR A 85 2.33 -0.80 22.02
N ALA A 86 2.79 -0.24 23.15
CA ALA A 86 2.76 1.19 23.39
C ALA A 86 4.03 1.84 22.82
N GLU A 87 3.88 2.80 21.91
CA GLU A 87 5.01 3.54 21.34
C GLU A 87 5.49 4.59 22.36
N ARG A 88 6.78 4.58 22.72
CA ARG A 88 7.38 5.72 23.44
C ARG A 88 7.43 6.94 22.51
N SER A 89 7.26 8.13 23.07
CA SER A 89 7.40 9.38 22.32
C SER A 89 8.76 9.41 21.59
N ARG A 90 8.76 9.86 20.34
CA ARG A 90 10.00 9.96 19.56
C ARG A 90 10.91 10.99 20.23
N LEU A 91 12.18 10.61 20.43
CA LEU A 91 13.22 11.52 20.95
C LEU A 91 13.52 12.70 20.00
N GLY A 92 13.08 12.61 18.74
CA GLY A 92 13.15 13.69 17.75
C GLY A 92 12.68 13.25 16.35
N GLY A 93 12.39 14.23 15.50
CA GLY A 93 12.08 14.03 14.07
C GLY A 93 10.61 14.18 13.68
N SER A 94 10.36 14.73 12.49
CA SER A 94 9.03 14.82 11.89
C SER A 94 8.64 13.50 11.22
N SER A 95 7.33 13.29 11.03
CA SER A 95 6.83 12.13 10.28
C SER A 95 7.34 12.15 8.84
N LYS A 96 8.15 11.15 8.45
CA LYS A 96 8.56 10.94 7.04
C LYS A 96 7.38 10.58 6.12
N TYR A 97 6.23 10.21 6.68
CA TYR A 97 5.01 9.97 5.92
C TYR A 97 4.32 11.31 5.63
N SER A 98 4.44 11.77 4.38
CA SER A 98 3.63 12.86 3.84
C SER A 98 2.25 12.35 3.38
N LEU A 99 1.24 13.23 3.36
CA LEU A 99 -0.10 12.89 2.85
C LEU A 99 -0.04 12.36 1.40
N ARG A 100 0.85 12.93 0.57
CA ARG A 100 1.09 12.47 -0.81
C ARG A 100 1.62 11.05 -0.86
N GLY A 101 2.57 10.70 0.01
CA GLY A 101 3.11 9.35 0.10
C GLY A 101 2.05 8.32 0.51
N MET A 102 1.17 8.69 1.44
CA MET A 102 0.04 7.85 1.85
C MET A 102 -0.97 7.65 0.72
N ALA A 103 -1.33 8.72 0.00
CA ALA A 103 -2.25 8.63 -1.14
C ALA A 103 -1.69 7.74 -2.26
N ARG A 104 -0.39 7.87 -2.57
CA ARG A 104 0.28 7.00 -3.54
C ARG A 104 0.26 5.54 -3.10
N LEU A 105 0.59 5.25 -1.85
CA LEU A 105 0.52 3.90 -1.29
C LEU A 105 -0.90 3.33 -1.38
N ALA A 106 -1.93 4.15 -1.14
CA ALA A 106 -3.33 3.75 -1.25
C ALA A 106 -3.71 3.41 -2.68
N ALA A 107 -3.30 4.24 -3.64
CA ALA A 107 -3.51 4.00 -5.06
C ALA A 107 -2.82 2.70 -5.49
N ASP A 108 -1.52 2.56 -5.19
CA ASP A 108 -0.75 1.36 -5.54
C ASP A 108 -1.38 0.09 -4.94
N ALA A 109 -1.79 0.13 -3.67
CA ALA A 109 -2.45 -1.01 -3.03
C ALA A 109 -3.83 -1.30 -3.64
N THR A 110 -4.61 -0.28 -3.99
CA THR A 110 -5.94 -0.43 -4.60
C THR A 110 -5.87 -1.03 -5.99
N PHE A 111 -4.98 -0.53 -6.85
CA PHE A 111 -4.87 -1.01 -8.23
C PHE A 111 -4.09 -2.32 -8.35
N SER A 112 -3.14 -2.61 -7.44
CA SER A 112 -2.40 -3.89 -7.45
C SER A 112 -3.22 -5.06 -6.92
N PHE A 113 -4.03 -4.84 -5.87
CA PHE A 113 -4.70 -5.94 -5.13
C PHE A 113 -6.20 -6.03 -5.38
N SER A 114 -6.77 -5.19 -6.26
CA SER A 114 -8.22 -5.18 -6.46
C SER A 114 -8.66 -4.76 -7.84
N LEU A 115 -9.81 -5.32 -8.24
CA LEU A 115 -10.58 -4.95 -9.43
C LEU A 115 -11.78 -4.07 -9.09
N VAL A 116 -11.95 -3.66 -7.83
CA VAL A 116 -13.08 -2.84 -7.39
C VAL A 116 -13.22 -1.54 -8.21
N PRO A 117 -12.15 -0.75 -8.47
CA PRO A 117 -12.27 0.46 -9.31
C PRO A 117 -12.84 0.16 -10.70
N LEU A 118 -12.38 -0.92 -11.32
CA LEU A 118 -12.88 -1.37 -12.62
C LEU A 118 -14.35 -1.79 -12.54
N ARG A 119 -14.74 -2.52 -11.48
CA ARG A 119 -16.15 -2.91 -11.26
C ARG A 119 -17.06 -1.71 -11.04
N ILE A 120 -16.61 -0.68 -10.32
CA ILE A 120 -17.38 0.56 -10.14
C ILE A 120 -17.63 1.22 -11.50
N ALA A 121 -16.60 1.34 -12.34
CA ALA A 121 -16.75 1.91 -13.67
C ALA A 121 -17.72 1.10 -14.54
N LEU A 122 -17.71 -0.23 -14.45
CA LEU A 122 -18.68 -1.09 -15.12
C LEU A 122 -20.11 -0.84 -14.63
N VAL A 123 -20.33 -0.73 -13.32
CA VAL A 123 -21.66 -0.46 -12.75
C VAL A 123 -22.16 0.92 -13.18
N VAL A 124 -21.32 1.96 -13.06
CA VAL A 124 -21.67 3.32 -13.48
C VAL A 124 -21.98 3.37 -14.97
N GLY A 125 -21.14 2.75 -15.81
CA GLY A 125 -21.40 2.62 -17.24
C GLY A 125 -22.69 1.88 -17.55
N SER A 126 -23.00 0.81 -16.82
CA SER A 126 -24.25 0.05 -16.96
C SER A 126 -25.47 0.89 -16.59
N CYS A 127 -25.39 1.70 -15.53
CA CYS A 127 -26.46 2.64 -15.17
C CYS A 127 -26.71 3.66 -16.28
N PHE A 128 -25.65 4.23 -16.88
CA PHE A 128 -25.81 5.15 -18.01
C PHE A 128 -26.37 4.48 -19.25
N LEU A 129 -25.99 3.23 -19.52
CA LEU A 129 -26.59 2.45 -20.61
C LEU A 129 -28.09 2.27 -20.40
N LEU A 130 -28.53 1.93 -19.18
CA LEU A 130 -29.97 1.81 -18.86
C LEU A 130 -30.71 3.13 -19.05
N LEU A 131 -30.13 4.25 -18.63
CA LEU A 131 -30.70 5.59 -18.84
C LEU A 131 -30.80 5.94 -20.32
N ALA A 132 -29.76 5.63 -21.11
CA ALA A 132 -29.76 5.86 -22.55
C ALA A 132 -30.82 5.00 -23.26
N VAL A 133 -30.99 3.73 -22.85
CA VAL A 133 -32.05 2.86 -23.36
C VAL A 133 -33.44 3.40 -22.98
N ALA A 134 -33.63 3.86 -21.74
CA ALA A 134 -34.89 4.46 -21.31
C ALA A 134 -35.21 5.75 -22.08
N GLU A 135 -34.22 6.61 -22.31
CA GLU A 135 -34.36 7.80 -23.16
C GLU A 135 -34.70 7.42 -24.60
N ALA A 136 -34.06 6.39 -25.16
CA ALA A 136 -34.37 5.90 -26.50
C ALA A 136 -35.81 5.42 -26.61
N PHE A 137 -36.33 4.66 -25.62
CA PHE A 137 -37.73 4.27 -25.56
C PHE A 137 -38.67 5.47 -25.42
N TYR A 138 -38.32 6.42 -24.57
CA TYR A 138 -39.08 7.66 -24.41
C TYR A 138 -39.20 8.41 -25.75
N VAL A 139 -38.08 8.65 -26.45
CA VAL A 139 -38.08 9.32 -27.77
C VAL A 139 -38.84 8.50 -28.83
N MET A 140 -38.65 7.18 -28.86
CA MET A 140 -39.35 6.28 -29.80
C MET A 140 -40.88 6.33 -29.62
N SER A 141 -41.36 6.53 -28.38
CA SER A 141 -42.80 6.61 -28.09
C SER A 141 -43.48 7.79 -28.80
N PHE A 142 -42.79 8.93 -28.96
CA PHE A 142 -43.31 10.10 -29.68
C PHE A 142 -43.39 9.86 -31.19
N TRP A 143 -42.46 9.07 -31.73
CA TRP A 143 -42.51 8.64 -33.13
C TRP A 143 -43.70 7.72 -33.40
N LEU A 144 -43.90 6.71 -32.55
CA LEU A 144 -45.00 5.74 -32.68
C LEU A 144 -46.38 6.36 -32.47
N THR A 145 -46.51 7.39 -31.63
CA THR A 145 -47.78 8.08 -31.36
C THR A 145 -48.05 9.28 -32.27
N GLY A 146 -47.18 9.57 -33.25
CA GLY A 146 -47.34 10.69 -34.17
C GLY A 146 -47.19 12.08 -33.54
N ARG A 147 -46.66 12.18 -32.31
CA ARG A 147 -46.53 13.43 -31.52
C ARG A 147 -45.21 14.16 -31.76
N GLN A 148 -44.67 14.02 -32.96
CA GLN A 148 -43.34 14.50 -33.35
C GLN A 148 -43.20 16.02 -33.18
N HIS A 149 -44.31 16.75 -33.39
CA HIS A 149 -44.38 18.20 -33.29
C HIS A 149 -44.15 18.75 -31.87
N LEU A 150 -44.23 17.92 -30.83
CA LEU A 150 -43.93 18.30 -29.44
C LEU A 150 -42.43 18.19 -29.09
N LEU A 151 -41.61 17.67 -30.01
CA LEU A 151 -40.17 17.57 -29.82
C LEU A 151 -39.48 18.87 -30.29
N VAL A 152 -38.45 19.29 -29.53
CA VAL A 152 -37.53 20.45 -29.66
C VAL A 152 -37.89 21.61 -28.72
N PRO A 153 -37.02 22.06 -27.78
CA PRO A 153 -35.55 21.95 -27.71
C PRO A 153 -35.04 20.94 -26.65
N GLY A 154 -34.26 19.97 -27.11
CA GLY A 154 -33.59 18.94 -26.29
C GLY A 154 -32.06 18.95 -26.43
N TRP A 155 -31.49 20.01 -27.03
CA TRP A 155 -30.04 20.10 -27.25
C TRP A 155 -29.28 20.12 -25.92
N SER A 156 -29.78 20.85 -24.93
CA SER A 156 -29.14 20.94 -23.60
C SER A 156 -29.16 19.60 -22.86
N SER A 157 -30.27 18.86 -22.89
CA SER A 157 -30.37 17.53 -22.27
C SER A 157 -29.54 16.49 -23.02
N LEU A 158 -29.52 16.55 -24.36
CA LEU A 158 -28.73 15.66 -25.20
C LEU A 158 -27.24 15.92 -25.05
N MET A 159 -26.79 17.19 -25.03
CA MET A 159 -25.40 17.57 -24.72
C MET A 159 -25.01 17.17 -23.31
N PHE A 160 -25.89 17.36 -22.32
CA PHE A 160 -25.64 16.93 -20.95
C PHE A 160 -25.46 15.41 -20.85
N MET A 161 -26.33 14.61 -21.51
CA MET A 161 -26.19 13.16 -21.51
C MET A 161 -24.93 12.71 -22.27
N LEU A 162 -24.61 13.33 -23.41
CA LEU A 162 -23.37 13.04 -24.14
C LEU A 162 -22.12 13.36 -23.30
N LEU A 163 -22.10 14.48 -22.60
CA LEU A 163 -20.98 14.85 -21.73
C LEU A 163 -20.83 13.86 -20.56
N ILE A 164 -21.94 13.43 -19.97
CA ILE A 164 -21.93 12.44 -18.89
C ILE A 164 -21.44 11.07 -19.39
N VAL A 165 -21.99 10.58 -20.50
CA VAL A 165 -21.57 9.30 -21.10
C VAL A 165 -20.11 9.38 -21.54
N GLY A 166 -19.70 10.48 -22.17
CA GLY A 166 -18.32 10.74 -22.56
C GLY A 166 -17.37 10.76 -21.37
N ALA A 167 -17.73 11.45 -20.29
CA ALA A 167 -16.95 11.48 -19.06
C ALA A 167 -16.84 10.08 -18.42
N ALA A 168 -17.94 9.32 -18.36
CA ALA A 168 -17.94 7.95 -17.85
C ALA A 168 -17.06 7.02 -18.69
N LEU A 169 -17.11 7.12 -20.03
CA LEU A 169 -16.25 6.38 -20.95
C LEU A 169 -14.78 6.73 -20.76
N MET A 170 -14.43 8.02 -20.68
CA MET A 170 -13.05 8.46 -20.45
C MET A 170 -12.51 7.96 -19.12
N ILE A 171 -13.33 7.94 -18.06
CA ILE A 171 -12.97 7.35 -16.76
C ILE A 171 -12.75 5.85 -16.88
N ALA A 172 -13.65 5.12 -17.55
CA ALA A 172 -13.54 3.68 -17.74
C ALA A 172 -12.28 3.30 -18.52
N VAL A 173 -12.01 4.01 -19.63
CA VAL A 173 -10.78 3.85 -20.42
C VAL A 173 -9.56 4.21 -19.59
N GLY A 174 -9.63 5.24 -18.74
CA GLY A 174 -8.59 5.59 -17.78
C GLY A 174 -8.26 4.44 -16.84
N PHE A 175 -9.26 3.77 -16.25
CA PHE A 175 -9.04 2.59 -15.42
C PHE A 175 -8.41 1.44 -16.21
N VAL A 176 -8.92 1.14 -17.41
CA VAL A 176 -8.31 0.12 -18.28
C VAL A 176 -6.84 0.46 -18.56
N GLY A 177 -6.52 1.71 -18.87
CA GLY A 177 -5.17 2.19 -19.09
C GLY A 177 -4.26 1.99 -17.87
N VAL A 178 -4.76 2.23 -16.65
CA VAL A 178 -4.03 1.94 -15.41
C VAL A 178 -3.72 0.45 -15.29
N TYR A 179 -4.71 -0.43 -15.43
CA TYR A 179 -4.48 -1.87 -15.33
C TYR A 179 -3.56 -2.41 -16.45
N VAL A 180 -3.72 -1.92 -17.68
CA VAL A 180 -2.81 -2.23 -18.79
C VAL A 180 -1.38 -1.77 -18.47
N GLY A 181 -1.22 -0.59 -17.87
CA GLY A 181 0.08 -0.10 -17.41
C GLY A 181 0.72 -0.97 -16.34
N TYR A 182 -0.08 -1.56 -15.45
CA TYR A 182 0.37 -2.52 -14.43
C TYR A 182 0.78 -3.85 -15.07
N ILE A 183 -0.05 -4.38 -15.96
CA ILE A 183 0.27 -5.58 -16.75
C ILE A 183 1.56 -5.37 -17.53
N PHE A 184 1.71 -4.22 -18.20
CA PHE A 184 2.93 -3.85 -18.92
C PHE A 184 4.17 -3.84 -18.01
N GLN A 185 4.04 -3.36 -16.78
CA GLN A 185 5.14 -3.37 -15.81
C GLN A 185 5.52 -4.79 -15.38
N GLU A 186 4.54 -5.67 -15.20
CA GLU A 186 4.76 -7.05 -14.80
C GLU A 186 5.35 -7.91 -15.94
N VAL A 187 4.82 -7.78 -17.18
CA VAL A 187 5.30 -8.55 -18.34
C VAL A 187 6.70 -8.13 -18.80
N LYS A 188 7.13 -6.90 -18.51
CA LYS A 188 8.52 -6.46 -18.75
C LYS A 188 9.54 -7.33 -17.99
N ARG A 189 9.14 -7.99 -16.91
CA ARG A 189 9.99 -8.86 -16.07
C ARG A 189 11.31 -8.20 -15.65
N ARG A 190 11.33 -6.87 -15.52
CA ARG A 190 12.50 -6.14 -15.04
C ARG A 190 12.73 -6.50 -13.58
N PRO A 191 13.97 -6.85 -13.17
CA PRO A 191 14.25 -7.13 -11.78
C PRO A 191 14.00 -5.88 -10.93
N VAL A 192 13.39 -6.07 -9.75
CA VAL A 192 13.02 -4.98 -8.82
C VAL A 192 14.25 -4.22 -8.32
N TYR A 193 15.39 -4.89 -8.27
CA TYR A 193 16.68 -4.30 -7.89
C TYR A 193 17.81 -5.03 -8.62
N LEU A 194 18.95 -4.35 -8.75
CA LEU A 194 20.20 -4.93 -9.21
C LEU A 194 21.19 -4.85 -8.05
N VAL A 195 21.87 -5.96 -7.77
CA VAL A 195 22.89 -6.01 -6.71
C VAL A 195 24.21 -5.54 -7.30
N ARG A 196 24.76 -4.45 -6.76
CA ARG A 196 26.05 -3.91 -7.23
C ARG A 196 27.24 -4.71 -6.70
N SER A 197 27.23 -5.04 -5.41
CA SER A 197 28.28 -5.82 -4.75
C SER A 197 27.68 -6.54 -3.54
N VAL A 198 28.28 -7.67 -3.17
CA VAL A 198 27.94 -8.43 -1.96
C VAL A 198 29.19 -8.51 -1.09
N HIS A 199 29.15 -7.88 0.07
CA HIS A 199 30.21 -7.98 1.06
C HIS A 199 29.79 -9.05 2.09
N ARG A 200 30.43 -10.21 2.07
CA ARG A 200 30.28 -11.20 3.15
C ARG A 200 31.25 -10.82 4.26
N ALA A 201 30.75 -10.69 5.47
CA ALA A 201 31.63 -10.72 6.63
C ALA A 201 32.22 -12.13 6.70
N THR A 202 33.52 -12.26 6.39
CA THR A 202 34.26 -13.48 6.69
C THR A 202 34.27 -13.61 8.22
N PRO A 203 33.96 -14.78 8.81
CA PRO A 203 33.90 -14.97 10.27
C PRO A 203 35.22 -14.62 11.00
N GLU A 204 36.31 -14.51 10.25
CA GLU A 204 37.67 -14.36 10.76
C GLU A 204 37.95 -12.99 11.40
N ALA A 205 37.20 -11.94 11.05
CA ALA A 205 37.39 -10.60 11.62
C ALA A 205 36.70 -10.39 12.99
N ALA A 206 35.97 -11.37 13.51
CA ALA A 206 35.33 -11.30 14.83
C ALA A 206 36.12 -12.04 15.93
N ALA A 207 37.28 -12.61 15.59
CA ALA A 207 38.07 -13.48 16.46
C ALA A 207 39.50 -12.97 16.71
N GLU A 208 39.74 -11.65 16.64
CA GLU A 208 40.90 -11.07 17.31
C GLU A 208 40.46 -10.62 18.70
N PRO A 209 40.80 -11.35 19.78
CA PRO A 209 40.68 -10.81 21.11
C PRO A 209 41.69 -9.67 21.23
N GLU A 210 41.18 -8.52 21.66
CA GLU A 210 41.92 -7.37 22.17
C GLU A 210 42.91 -7.83 23.26
N ALA A 211 44.09 -8.27 22.84
CA ALA A 211 45.19 -8.66 23.70
C ALA A 211 46.23 -7.54 23.74
N ALA A 212 46.51 -7.09 24.96
CA ALA A 212 47.60 -6.21 25.38
C ALA A 212 47.44 -4.70 25.12
N ALA A 213 46.54 -4.06 25.88
CA ALA A 213 46.87 -2.76 26.46
C ALA A 213 47.50 -3.04 27.84
N GLU A 214 48.84 -3.14 27.88
CA GLU A 214 49.60 -3.12 29.13
C GLU A 214 49.42 -1.73 29.78
N PRO A 215 49.21 -1.64 31.11
CA PRO A 215 49.24 -0.36 31.79
C PRO A 215 50.70 0.06 31.95
N GLU A 216 51.07 1.15 31.29
CA GLU A 216 52.33 1.86 31.49
C GLU A 216 52.50 2.19 32.98
N ALA A 217 53.54 1.61 33.58
CA ALA A 217 53.86 1.74 34.98
C ALA A 217 54.10 3.22 35.34
N ALA A 218 53.45 3.66 36.41
CA ALA A 218 53.67 4.94 37.05
C ALA A 218 55.15 5.07 37.46
N ALA A 219 55.83 6.06 36.87
CA ALA A 219 57.13 6.50 37.36
C ALA A 219 56.94 7.18 38.74
N GLU A 220 57.51 6.57 39.77
CA GLU A 220 57.71 7.18 41.09
C GLU A 220 58.66 8.39 40.98
N PRO A 221 58.48 9.46 41.77
CA PRO A 221 59.49 10.49 41.90
C PRO A 221 60.57 10.06 42.92
N GLU A 222 61.83 10.05 42.50
CA GLU A 222 62.99 9.92 43.40
C GLU A 222 63.07 11.14 44.33
N GLU A 223 62.83 10.90 45.62
CA GLU A 223 63.17 11.82 46.70
C GLU A 223 64.50 11.39 47.34
N GLY A 224 65.55 12.18 47.08
CA GLY A 224 66.60 12.51 48.05
C GLY A 224 67.61 11.44 48.50
N ARG A 225 68.89 11.70 48.20
CA ARG A 225 69.95 11.43 49.19
C ARG A 225 71.12 12.42 49.14
N GLU A 226 71.32 13.03 50.29
CA GLU A 226 72.31 14.01 50.77
C GLU A 226 73.77 13.74 50.38
N ARG A 227 74.52 14.83 50.10
CA ARG A 227 75.69 15.30 50.88
C ARG A 227 76.13 16.70 50.43
#